data_AF-A0A0M2LVB8-F1
#
_entry.id   AF-A0A0M2LVB8-F1
#
_cell.length_a   1.000
_cell.length_b   1.000
_cell.length_c   1.000
_cell.angle_alpha   90.00
_cell.angle_beta   90.00
_cell.angle_gamma   90.00
#
_symmetry.space_group_name_H-M   'P 1'
#
loop_
_entity.id
_entity.type
_entity.pdbx_description
1 polymer ?
#
loop_
_entity_poly.entity_id
_entity_poly.type
_entity_poly.pdbx_seq_one_letter_code
_entity_poly.pdbx_strand_id
1 'polypeptide(L)'
;MSRWHDADSASNAWADAPDDDEQLDELLAVARGQVVRYAPQKAADPTIAEESDDVPAAYRVAQLRQAQNIWAASTVDPTGGIGDGADFVLRPHPLDWHVKQLIRPKGGKPRAR
;
A
#
# COMPACT_ATOMS: atom_id res chain seq x y z
N MET A 1 10.59 1.31 15.56
CA MET A 1 11.03 1.57 14.18
C MET A 1 10.61 0.35 13.37
N SER A 2 9.90 0.54 12.27
CA SER A 2 9.33 -0.55 11.48
C SER A 2 9.63 -0.33 10.01
N ARG A 3 10.06 -1.37 9.29
CA ARG A 3 10.21 -1.34 7.84
C ARG A 3 8.86 -1.45 7.13
N TRP A 4 8.85 -1.20 5.82
CA TRP A 4 7.72 -1.49 4.95
C TRP A 4 7.27 -2.96 5.05
N HIS A 5 6.01 -3.24 4.72
CA HIS A 5 5.54 -4.61 4.63
C HIS A 5 6.25 -5.35 3.48
N ASP A 6 6.64 -6.58 3.78
CA ASP A 6 7.10 -7.66 2.91
C ASP A 6 6.02 -8.77 2.88
N ALA A 7 6.16 -9.77 2.00
CA ALA A 7 5.21 -10.88 1.88
C ALA A 7 4.87 -11.55 3.23
N ASP A 8 5.88 -11.89 4.05
CA ASP A 8 5.68 -12.53 5.37
C ASP A 8 4.86 -11.66 6.33
N SER A 9 5.20 -10.38 6.48
CA SER A 9 4.46 -9.51 7.38
C SER A 9 3.09 -9.09 6.84
N ALA A 10 2.90 -9.14 5.52
CA ALA A 10 1.62 -8.85 4.88
C ALA A 10 0.67 -10.04 5.00
N SER A 11 1.10 -11.27 4.70
CA SER A 11 0.26 -12.48 4.82
C SER A 11 -0.23 -12.70 6.26
N ASN A 12 0.62 -12.41 7.26
CA ASN A 12 0.24 -12.44 8.67
C ASN A 12 -0.82 -11.37 9.05
N ALA A 13 -0.84 -10.23 8.35
CA ALA A 13 -1.72 -9.09 8.65
C ALA A 13 -2.97 -9.03 7.76
N TRP A 14 -3.00 -9.81 6.68
CA TRP A 14 -4.02 -9.79 5.64
C TRP A 14 -4.40 -11.22 5.26
N ALA A 15 -5.53 -11.68 5.79
CA ALA A 15 -5.99 -13.06 5.65
C ALA A 15 -6.29 -13.50 4.20
N ASP A 16 -6.70 -12.56 3.35
CA ASP A 16 -7.06 -12.80 1.95
C ASP A 16 -5.96 -12.33 0.98
N ALA A 17 -4.70 -12.36 1.42
CA ALA A 17 -3.56 -12.00 0.57
C ALA A 17 -3.38 -13.05 -0.54
N PRO A 18 -2.77 -12.67 -1.70
CA PRO A 18 -2.26 -13.62 -2.68
C PRO A 18 -1.43 -14.72 -2.02
N ASP A 19 -1.64 -15.97 -2.42
CA ASP A 19 -0.87 -17.13 -1.94
C ASP A 19 0.56 -17.16 -2.51
N ASP A 20 0.81 -16.46 -3.62
CA ASP A 20 2.12 -16.35 -4.24
C ASP A 20 2.90 -15.17 -3.65
N ASP A 21 4.02 -15.47 -2.97
CA ASP A 21 4.85 -14.49 -2.29
C ASP A 21 5.48 -13.49 -3.28
N GLU A 22 5.87 -13.93 -4.48
CA GLU A 22 6.45 -13.05 -5.51
C GLU A 22 5.42 -12.03 -5.99
N GLN A 23 4.21 -12.48 -6.31
CA GLN A 23 3.08 -11.61 -6.64
C GLN A 23 2.72 -10.65 -5.50
N LEU A 24 2.71 -11.13 -4.26
CA LEU A 24 2.43 -10.30 -3.09
C LEU A 24 3.50 -9.21 -2.90
N ASP A 25 4.78 -9.53 -3.07
CA ASP A 25 5.86 -8.56 -2.99
C ASP A 25 5.77 -7.51 -4.11
N GLU A 26 5.45 -7.91 -5.34
CA GLU A 26 5.22 -6.96 -6.45
C GLU A 26 4.06 -6.01 -6.14
N LEU A 27 2.94 -6.55 -5.64
CA LEU A 27 1.78 -5.77 -5.24
C LEU A 27 2.12 -4.75 -4.13
N LEU A 28 2.87 -5.19 -3.12
CA LEU A 28 3.32 -4.35 -2.02
C LEU A 28 4.29 -3.26 -2.49
N ALA A 29 5.15 -3.55 -3.47
CA ALA A 29 6.06 -2.59 -4.07
C ALA A 29 5.30 -1.50 -4.85
N VAL A 30 4.29 -1.86 -5.64
CA VAL A 30 3.41 -0.92 -6.35
C VAL A 30 2.67 -0.03 -5.35
N ALA A 31 2.06 -0.65 -4.33
CA ALA A 31 1.34 0.08 -3.29
C ALA A 31 2.24 1.08 -2.56
N ARG A 32 3.47 0.67 -2.21
CA ARG A 32 4.49 1.55 -1.61
C ARG A 32 4.79 2.74 -2.52
N GLY A 33 5.08 2.49 -3.80
CA GLY A 33 5.39 3.54 -4.77
C GLY A 33 4.26 4.58 -4.88
N GLN A 34 3.00 4.14 -4.89
CA GLN A 34 1.84 5.04 -4.93
C GLN A 34 1.70 5.88 -3.66
N VAL A 35 1.81 5.25 -2.47
CA VAL A 35 1.75 5.94 -1.17
C VAL A 35 2.86 6.99 -1.05
N VAL A 36 4.10 6.59 -1.35
CA VAL A 36 5.28 7.45 -1.30
C VAL A 36 5.18 8.61 -2.29
N ARG A 37 4.67 8.37 -3.51
CA ARG A 37 4.48 9.42 -4.53
C ARG A 37 3.41 10.44 -4.16
N TYR A 38 2.36 10.02 -3.45
CA TYR A 38 1.31 10.92 -3.00
C TYR A 38 1.71 11.72 -1.74
N ALA A 39 2.65 11.19 -0.94
CA ALA A 39 3.10 11.83 0.28
C ALA A 39 3.79 13.18 0.00
N PRO A 40 3.23 14.32 0.43
CA PRO A 40 3.83 15.63 0.18
C PRO A 40 5.15 15.84 0.95
N GLN A 41 5.43 15.01 1.95
CA GLN A 41 6.60 15.10 2.82
C GLN A 41 7.77 14.23 2.36
N LYS A 42 7.68 13.48 1.25
CA LYS A 42 8.77 12.61 0.77
C LYS A 42 10.11 13.35 0.66
N ALA A 43 10.09 14.60 0.19
CA ALA A 43 11.29 15.43 0.07
C ALA A 43 11.79 16.01 1.40
N ALA A 44 10.92 16.07 2.42
CA ALA A 44 11.20 16.67 3.72
C ALA A 44 11.56 15.64 4.80
N ASP A 45 11.25 14.35 4.59
CA ASP A 45 11.43 13.31 5.58
C ASP A 45 12.00 12.02 4.96
N PRO A 46 13.29 11.69 5.23
CA PRO A 46 13.94 10.51 4.68
C PRO A 46 13.39 9.18 5.23
N THR A 47 12.60 9.22 6.31
CA THR A 47 11.96 8.02 6.90
C THR A 47 10.86 7.43 6.00
N ILE A 48 10.43 8.18 4.99
CA ILE A 48 9.36 7.80 4.05
C ILE A 48 9.94 7.37 2.68
N ALA A 49 11.26 7.22 2.57
CA ALA A 49 11.89 6.68 1.37
C ALA A 49 11.50 5.21 1.16
N GLU A 50 11.54 4.74 -0.09
CA GLU A 50 11.15 3.38 -0.45
C GLU A 50 12.02 2.31 0.24
N GLU A 51 13.28 2.66 0.50
CA GLU A 51 14.29 1.83 1.16
C GLU A 51 14.47 2.19 2.64
N SER A 52 13.51 2.88 3.25
CA SER A 52 13.64 3.30 4.65
C SER A 52 13.40 2.15 5.63
N ASP A 53 14.28 2.03 6.63
CA ASP A 53 14.16 1.11 7.75
C ASP A 53 13.38 1.69 8.96
N ASP A 54 12.96 2.95 8.90
CA ASP A 54 12.21 3.63 9.97
C ASP A 54 10.89 4.23 9.49
N VAL A 55 10.10 3.42 8.80
CA VAL A 55 8.82 3.86 8.23
C VAL A 55 7.81 4.18 9.34
N PRO A 56 7.21 5.37 9.35
CA PRO A 56 6.15 5.68 10.31
C PRO A 56 4.95 4.77 10.13
N ALA A 57 4.32 4.37 11.25
CA ALA A 57 3.22 3.39 11.25
C ALA A 57 2.06 3.74 10.30
N ALA A 58 1.76 5.04 10.15
CA ALA A 58 0.72 5.52 9.24
C ALA A 58 1.01 5.15 7.77
N TYR A 59 2.27 5.25 7.34
CA TYR A 59 2.69 4.90 5.99
C TYR A 59 2.71 3.39 5.79
N ARG A 60 3.17 2.63 6.78
CA ARG A 60 3.14 1.16 6.76
C ARG A 60 1.72 0.63 6.62
N VAL A 61 0.77 1.16 7.39
CA VAL A 61 -0.65 0.82 7.26
C VAL A 61 -1.22 1.27 5.91
N ALA A 62 -0.83 2.46 5.42
CA ALA A 62 -1.26 2.96 4.12
C ALA A 62 -0.83 2.04 2.95
N GLN A 63 0.39 1.50 2.99
CA GLN A 63 0.87 0.54 2.00
C GLN A 63 -0.04 -0.70 1.97
N LEU A 64 -0.27 -1.32 3.13
CA LEU A 64 -1.08 -2.54 3.22
C LEU A 64 -2.51 -2.31 2.74
N ARG A 65 -3.12 -1.18 3.12
CA ARG A 65 -4.48 -0.82 2.63
C ARG A 65 -4.52 -0.59 1.13
N GLN A 66 -3.48 0.05 0.57
CA GLN A 66 -3.43 0.25 -0.87
C GLN A 66 -3.21 -1.07 -1.63
N ALA A 67 -2.41 -1.98 -1.11
CA ALA A 67 -2.24 -3.32 -1.67
C ALA A 67 -3.58 -4.09 -1.69
N GLN A 68 -4.33 -4.07 -0.58
CA GLN A 68 -5.67 -4.66 -0.48
C GLN A 68 -6.64 -4.08 -1.53
N ASN A 69 -6.62 -2.76 -1.74
CA ASN A 69 -7.47 -2.12 -2.75
C ASN A 69 -7.10 -2.51 -4.18
N ILE A 70 -5.81 -2.58 -4.49
CA ILE A 70 -5.33 -3.00 -5.81
C ILE A 70 -5.72 -4.46 -6.07
N TRP A 71 -5.54 -5.34 -5.09
CA TRP A 71 -5.94 -6.75 -5.18
C TRP A 71 -7.43 -6.92 -5.39
N ALA A 72 -8.25 -6.29 -4.56
CA ALA A 72 -9.70 -6.34 -4.71
C ALA A 72 -10.14 -5.82 -6.10
N ALA A 73 -9.48 -4.79 -6.63
CA ALA A 73 -9.77 -4.27 -7.96
C ALA A 73 -9.30 -5.18 -9.11
N SER A 74 -8.29 -6.04 -8.88
CA SER A 74 -7.84 -7.04 -9.85
C SER A 74 -8.70 -8.31 -9.84
N THR A 75 -9.28 -8.69 -8.70
CA THR A 75 -10.12 -9.89 -8.57
C THR A 75 -11.55 -9.69 -9.10
N VAL A 76 -12.04 -8.45 -9.14
CA VAL A 76 -13.41 -8.13 -9.59
C VAL A 76 -13.44 -7.89 -11.10
N ASP A 77 -14.06 -8.82 -11.84
CA ASP A 77 -14.36 -8.67 -13.26
C ASP A 77 -15.51 -7.65 -13.46
N PRO A 78 -15.40 -6.69 -14.41
CA PRO A 78 -16.46 -5.71 -14.68
C PRO A 78 -17.78 -6.31 -15.21
N THR A 79 -17.79 -7.59 -15.59
CA THR A 79 -18.98 -8.36 -16.01
C THR A 79 -19.59 -9.21 -14.89
N GLY A 80 -19.10 -9.10 -13.64
CA GLY A 80 -19.70 -9.74 -12.46
C GLY A 80 -19.29 -11.20 -12.22
N GLY A 81 -18.26 -11.69 -12.92
CA GLY A 81 -17.64 -13.00 -12.68
C GLY A 81 -16.50 -12.91 -11.66
N ILE A 82 -16.32 -13.96 -10.86
CA ILE A 82 -15.09 -14.16 -10.09
C ILE A 82 -14.06 -14.71 -11.09
N GLY A 83 -13.00 -13.94 -11.37
CA GLY A 83 -11.93 -14.37 -12.28
C GLY A 83 -11.16 -15.56 -11.71
N ASP A 84 -10.84 -16.54 -12.56
CA ASP A 84 -10.24 -17.84 -12.20
C ASP A 84 -8.73 -17.77 -11.87
N GLY A 85 -8.26 -16.67 -11.28
CA GLY A 85 -6.88 -16.47 -10.80
C GLY A 85 -5.76 -16.45 -11.86
N ALA A 86 -6.04 -16.83 -13.12
CA ALA A 86 -5.02 -17.02 -14.15
C ALA A 86 -4.50 -15.72 -14.79
N ASP A 87 -5.31 -14.65 -14.81
CA ASP A 87 -4.95 -13.37 -15.42
C ASP A 87 -4.96 -12.25 -14.36
N PHE A 88 -3.85 -12.11 -13.61
CA PHE A 88 -3.66 -10.95 -12.75
C PHE A 88 -3.40 -9.71 -13.60
N VAL A 89 -4.41 -8.85 -13.72
CA VAL A 89 -4.29 -7.55 -14.38
C VAL A 89 -4.13 -6.46 -13.32
N LEU A 90 -2.91 -5.96 -13.15
CA LEU A 90 -2.63 -4.82 -12.27
C LEU A 90 -3.25 -3.53 -12.83
N ARG A 91 -4.40 -3.14 -12.29
CA ARG A 91 -5.08 -1.89 -12.69
C ARG A 91 -4.65 -0.74 -11.78
N PRO A 92 -4.35 0.45 -12.33
CA PRO A 92 -4.05 1.62 -11.52
C PRO A 92 -5.30 2.05 -10.74
N HIS A 93 -5.32 1.77 -9.44
CA HIS A 93 -6.36 2.21 -8.53
C HIS A 93 -5.93 3.52 -7.85
N PRO A 94 -6.75 4.60 -7.85
CA PRO A 94 -6.42 5.79 -7.09
C PRO A 94 -6.31 5.44 -5.60
N LEU A 95 -5.41 6.14 -4.88
CA LEU A 95 -5.35 5.98 -3.42
C LEU A 95 -6.71 6.27 -2.78
N ASP A 96 -7.16 5.36 -1.94
CA ASP A 96 -8.43 5.48 -1.22
C ASP A 96 -8.47 6.73 -0.33
N TRP A 97 -9.66 7.27 -0.10
CA TRP A 97 -9.85 8.49 0.70
C TRP A 97 -9.33 8.33 2.13
N HIS A 98 -9.44 7.13 2.72
CA HIS A 98 -8.98 6.85 4.07
C HIS A 98 -7.45 6.81 4.11
N VAL A 99 -6.83 6.16 3.11
CA VAL A 99 -5.36 6.15 2.95
C VAL A 99 -4.83 7.58 2.82
N LYS A 100 -5.50 8.41 2.00
CA LYS A 100 -5.15 9.83 1.84
C LYS A 100 -5.28 10.61 3.14
N GLN A 101 -6.32 10.38 3.96
CA GLN A 101 -6.48 11.05 5.25
C GLN A 101 -5.46 10.60 6.29
N LEU A 102 -5.05 9.33 6.25
CA LEU A 102 -4.07 8.75 7.16
C LEU A 102 -2.67 9.39 6.95
N ILE A 103 -2.24 9.51 5.69
CA ILE A 103 -0.92 10.07 5.35
C ILE A 103 -0.94 11.58 5.13
N ARG A 104 -2.12 12.18 4.98
CA ARG A 104 -2.31 13.63 4.82
C ARG A 104 -3.57 14.13 5.55
N PRO A 105 -3.57 14.12 6.90
CA PRO A 105 -4.68 14.63 7.68
C PRO A 105 -4.82 16.14 7.46
N LYS A 106 -6.06 16.62 7.18
CA LYS A 106 -6.36 18.02 6.83
C LYS A 106 -6.08 19.06 7.93
N GLY A 107 -5.60 18.65 9.12
CA GLY A 107 -5.44 19.53 10.29
C GLY A 107 -4.17 19.36 11.12
N GLY A 108 -3.20 18.54 10.70
CA GLY A 108 -1.95 18.37 11.45
C GLY A 108 -0.95 19.48 11.13
N LYS A 109 -0.82 20.50 11.98
CA LYS A 109 0.38 21.36 11.95
C LYS A 109 1.62 20.46 12.06
N PRO A 110 2.69 20.68 11.27
CA PRO A 110 3.92 19.95 11.44
C PRO A 110 4.39 20.14 12.89
N ARG A 111 4.58 19.04 13.64
CA ARG A 111 5.38 19.11 14.86
C ARG A 111 6.84 19.10 14.42
N ALA A 112 7.37 20.30 14.17
CA ALA A 112 8.81 20.49 14.17
C ALA A 112 9.32 20.03 15.54
N ARG A 113 10.22 19.04 15.55
CA ARG A 113 11.11 18.78 16.66
C ARG A 113 12.42 19.49 16.41
#